data_AF-A0A661FKS8-F1
#
_entry.id   AF-A0A661FKS8-F1
#
_cell.length_a   1.000
_cell.length_b   1.000
_cell.length_c   1.000
_cell.angle_alpha   90.00
_cell.angle_beta   90.00
_cell.angle_gamma   90.00
#
_symmetry.space_group_name_H-M   'P 1'
#
loop_
_entity.id
_entity.type
_entity.pdbx_description
1 polymer ?
#
loop_
_entity_poly.entity_id
_entity_poly.type
_entity_poly.pdbx_seq_one_letter_code
_entity_poly.pdbx_strand_id
1 'polypeptide(L)' 'MNKPYSQACENNKDPILHKIKDIFLESKTVWEIGSGTGQHACYFAQQL' A
#
# COMPACT_ATOMS: atom_id res chain seq x y z
N MET A 1 -19.56 -1.96 -8.17
CA MET A 1 -19.35 -2.91 -7.04
C MET A 1 -18.37 -2.27 -6.07
N ASN A 2 -18.71 -2.22 -4.78
CA ASN A 2 -17.74 -1.83 -3.74
C ASN A 2 -16.86 -3.04 -3.44
N LYS A 3 -15.54 -2.88 -3.54
CA LYS A 3 -14.60 -3.92 -3.11
C LYS A 3 -14.70 -4.09 -1.58
N PRO A 4 -14.46 -5.30 -1.05
CA PRO A 4 -14.36 -5.50 0.40
C PRO A 4 -13.38 -4.52 1.03
N TYR A 5 -13.75 -3.99 2.19
CA TYR A 5 -12.90 -3.09 2.96
C TYR A 5 -12.29 -3.84 4.14
N SER A 6 -11.00 -3.63 4.37
CA SER A 6 -10.28 -4.23 5.49
C SER A 6 -9.88 -3.14 6.49
N GLN A 7 -10.50 -3.17 7.68
CA GLN A 7 -10.08 -2.29 8.78
C GLN A 7 -8.64 -2.57 9.21
N ALA A 8 -8.20 -3.83 9.11
CA ALA A 8 -6.81 -4.19 9.39
C ALA A 8 -5.85 -3.47 8.43
N CYS A 9 -6.21 -3.36 7.14
CA CYS A 9 -5.41 -2.60 6.17
C CYS A 9 -5.34 -1.11 6.51
N GLU A 10 -6.40 -0.50 7.02
CA GLU A 10 -6.33 0.90 7.48
C GLU A 10 -5.40 1.07 8.68
N ASN A 11 -5.47 0.17 9.66
CA ASN A 11 -4.69 0.30 10.89
C ASN A 11 -3.19 0.19 10.65
N ASN A 12 -2.77 -0.53 9.59
CA ASN A 12 -1.36 -0.81 9.32
C ASN A 12 -0.79 -0.09 8.09
N LYS A 13 -1.58 0.64 7.29
CA LYS A 13 -1.09 1.30 6.06
C LYS A 13 0.03 2.30 6.33
N ASP A 14 -0.07 3.12 7.36
CA ASP A 14 0.93 4.16 7.67
C ASP A 14 2.27 3.58 8.16
N PRO A 15 2.31 2.68 9.17
CA PRO A 15 3.58 2.10 9.60
C PRO A 15 4.25 1.28 8.49
N ILE A 16 3.48 0.62 7.62
CA ILE A 16 4.02 -0.10 6.45
C ILE A 16 4.58 0.90 5.42
N LEU A 17 3.84 1.94 5.06
CA LEU A 17 4.26 2.96 4.10
C LEU A 17 5.57 3.63 4.53
N HIS A 18 5.73 3.92 5.83
CA HIS A 18 6.95 4.54 6.34
C HIS A 18 8.18 3.65 6.06
N LYS A 19 8.08 2.33 6.28
CA LYS A 19 9.16 1.40 5.96
C LYS A 19 9.40 1.23 4.46
N ILE A 20 8.32 1.25 3.66
CA ILE A 20 8.44 1.20 2.20
C ILE A 20 9.19 2.44 1.68
N LYS A 21 8.90 3.64 2.19
CA LYS A 21 9.61 4.88 1.82
C LYS A 21 11.11 4.80 2.08
N ASP A 22 11.52 4.21 3.20
CA ASP A 22 12.93 4.06 3.55
C ASP A 22 13.67 3.08 2.62
N ILE A 23 12.97 2.09 2.07
CA ILE A 23 13.56 1.02 1.24
C ILE A 23 13.57 1.41 -0.24
N PHE A 24 12.48 1.99 -0.74
CA PHE A 24 12.25 2.26 -2.15
C PHE A 24 12.58 3.72 -2.51
N LEU A 25 13.79 4.18 -2.16
CA LEU A 25 14.22 5.58 -2.33
C LEU A 25 14.27 6.04 -3.79
N GLU A 26 14.68 5.17 -4.71
CA GLU A 26 14.86 5.50 -6.13
C GLU A 26 14.00 4.62 -7.07
N SER A 27 13.01 3.93 -6.52
CA SER A 27 12.22 2.98 -7.29
C SER A 27 11.15 3.69 -8.09
N LYS A 28 11.16 3.48 -9.41
CA LYS A 28 10.15 4.05 -10.32
C LYS A 28 8.87 3.22 -10.41
N THR A 29 8.91 1.97 -9.95
CA THR A 29 7.78 1.05 -10.03
C THR A 29 7.89 -0.01 -8.93
N VAL A 30 6.83 -0.18 -8.15
CA VAL A 30 6.72 -1.17 -7.08
C VAL A 30 5.55 -2.10 -7.39
N TRP A 31 5.75 -3.40 -7.20
CA TRP A 31 4.73 -4.41 -7.45
C TRP A 31 4.20 -4.99 -6.14
N GLU A 32 2.89 -4.95 -5.95
CA GLU A 32 2.21 -5.67 -4.86
C GLU A 32 1.72 -7.01 -5.39
N ILE A 33 2.14 -8.10 -4.75
CA ILE A 33 1.72 -9.47 -5.12
C ILE A 33 0.65 -9.91 -4.13
N GLY A 34 -0.49 -10.38 -4.64
CA GLY A 34 -1.59 -10.86 -3.80
C GLY A 34 -2.41 -9.77 -3.12
N SER A 35 -2.53 -8.59 -3.73
CA SER A 35 -3.18 -7.38 -3.18
C SER A 35 -4.63 -7.53 -2.73
N GLY A 36 -5.32 -8.60 -3.12
CA GLY A 36 -6.75 -8.78 -2.91
C GLY A 36 -7.55 -7.61 -3.50
N THR A 37 -7.98 -6.68 -2.66
CA THR A 37 -8.77 -5.50 -3.06
C THR A 37 -7.91 -4.34 -3.55
N GLY A 38 -6.62 -4.33 -3.22
CA GLY A 38 -5.67 -3.27 -3.56
C GLY A 38 -5.74 -2.04 -2.66
N GLN A 39 -6.31 -2.16 -1.45
CA GLN A 39 -6.44 -1.02 -0.52
C GLN A 39 -5.09 -0.39 -0.18
N HIS A 40 -4.06 -1.21 0.06
CA HIS A 40 -2.68 -0.73 0.28
C HIS A 40 -2.06 -0.15 -0.99
N ALA A 41 -2.10 -0.86 -2.12
CA ALA A 41 -1.61 -0.31 -3.40
C ALA A 41 -2.20 1.08 -3.72
N CYS A 42 -3.52 1.26 -3.59
CA CYS A 42 -4.15 2.55 -3.86
C CYS A 42 -3.65 3.65 -2.91
N TYR A 43 -3.45 3.33 -1.63
CA TYR A 43 -2.94 4.29 -0.65
C TYR A 43 -1.45 4.63 -0.89
N PHE A 44 -0.62 3.62 -1.12
CA PHE A 44 0.82 3.79 -1.31
C PHE A 44 1.15 4.51 -2.61
N ALA A 45 0.44 4.22 -3.70
CA ALA A 45 0.64 4.88 -5.00
C ALA A 45 0.37 6.39 -4.98
N GLN A 46 -0.39 6.90 -4.00
CA GLN A 46 -0.62 8.35 -3.84
C GLN A 46 0.48 9.03 -3.01
N GLN A 47 1.35 8.27 -2.36
CA GLN A 47 2.26 8.76 -1.32
C GLN A 47 3.75 8.48 -1.61
N LEU A 48 4.03 7.61 -2.59
CA LEU A 48 5.36 7.21 -3.09
C LEU A 48 5.59 7.83 -4.46
#